data_AF-A0AAY4E9N0-F1
#
_entry.id   AF-A0AAY4E9N0-F1
#
_cell.length_a   1.000
_cell.length_b   1.000
_cell.length_c   1.000
_cell.angle_alpha   90.00
_cell.angle_beta   90.00
_cell.angle_gamma   90.00
#
_symmetry.space_group_name_H-M   'P 1'
#
loop_
_entity.id
_entity.type
_entity.pdbx_description
1 polymer ?
#
loop_
_entity_poly.entity_id
_entity_poly.type
_entity_poly.pdbx_seq_one_letter_code
_entity_poly.pdbx_strand_id
1 'polypeptide(L)'
;MQAFLKGSSSQSTKPQKIKAAGPSGEKKQRPIPWVEKYRPKCVDEVAFQEEVVAVLKKSLEGADLPNLLFYGPPGTGKTSTILAAARELYGPELFRQRVLELNASDERGIQVVREKVKNFAQLTVAGSRADGKPCPPFKIIILDEADSMTNAAQAALRRTMEKESRTTRFCLICNYVSRIIEPLTSRCSKFRFRPLANDVQEERLLNICEKENIKYTKEAIQALVKVSDGDLRKAITFLQSVARLNGEKEITESAVIEIAGVVPSKLVDGLLQICYKGTFDKMEIAVKSLIDEGYAATQVLNQIHDAIIDASLNDKQKSAITDKMAEVDKCLADGADEYLQLMSLCAVIMQQASQSS
;
A
#
# COMPACT_ATOMS: atom_id res chain seq x y z
N MET A 1 -24.50 49.60 28.82
CA MET A 1 -25.37 48.51 28.31
C MET A 1 -24.83 47.16 28.78
N GLN A 2 -24.93 46.92 30.08
CA GLN A 2 -24.63 45.68 30.78
C GLN A 2 -25.77 45.46 31.78
N ALA A 3 -25.99 44.20 32.16
CA ALA A 3 -27.01 43.67 33.08
C ALA A 3 -28.34 43.27 32.42
N PHE A 4 -28.37 42.07 31.84
CA PHE A 4 -29.59 41.24 31.82
C PHE A 4 -29.18 39.76 31.99
N LEU A 5 -28.75 39.43 33.20
CA LEU A 5 -28.65 38.06 33.71
C LEU A 5 -29.76 37.89 34.75
N LYS A 6 -30.81 37.15 34.41
CA LYS A 6 -31.62 36.31 35.34
C LYS A 6 -32.54 35.42 34.50
N GLY A 7 -32.45 34.11 34.77
CA GLY A 7 -33.00 33.07 33.91
C GLY A 7 -34.44 32.68 34.21
N SER A 8 -34.90 31.70 33.45
CA SER A 8 -35.85 30.68 33.90
C SER A 8 -35.81 29.50 32.93
N SER A 9 -35.66 28.31 33.50
CA SER A 9 -35.73 27.01 32.87
C SER A 9 -37.18 26.68 32.47
N SER A 10 -37.41 26.24 31.24
CA SER A 10 -38.60 25.47 30.89
C SER A 10 -38.27 24.39 29.86
N GLN A 11 -38.67 23.16 30.22
CA GLN A 11 -38.50 21.93 29.47
C GLN A 11 -39.27 22.02 28.14
N SER A 12 -38.61 21.73 27.01
CA SER A 12 -39.29 21.52 25.73
C SER A 12 -39.28 20.03 25.35
N THR A 13 -40.47 19.46 25.39
CA THR A 13 -40.87 18.13 24.94
C THR A 13 -40.60 17.95 23.44
N LYS A 14 -39.91 16.86 23.08
CA LYS A 14 -39.71 16.44 21.68
C LYS A 14 -41.04 15.97 21.06
N PRO A 15 -41.47 16.49 19.89
CA PRO A 15 -42.58 15.89 19.17
C PRO A 15 -42.11 14.65 18.38
N GLN A 16 -42.72 13.50 18.66
CA GLN A 16 -42.60 12.26 17.91
C GLN A 16 -43.14 12.46 16.48
N LYS A 17 -42.29 12.31 15.46
CA LYS A 17 -42.72 12.23 14.06
C LYS A 17 -43.06 10.78 13.69
N ILE A 18 -44.32 10.60 13.32
CA ILE A 18 -44.94 9.41 12.73
C ILE A 18 -44.18 9.02 11.46
N LYS A 19 -43.69 7.78 11.39
CA LYS A 19 -43.08 7.19 10.18
C LYS A 19 -44.18 6.76 9.21
N ALA A 20 -44.36 7.51 8.13
CA ALA A 20 -45.05 7.03 6.94
C ALA A 20 -44.09 6.18 6.09
N ALA A 21 -44.50 4.96 5.77
CA ALA A 21 -43.75 4.03 4.94
C ALA A 21 -43.85 4.42 3.46
N GLY A 22 -42.73 4.86 2.87
CA GLY A 22 -42.56 4.99 1.42
C GLY A 22 -41.94 3.73 0.81
N PRO A 23 -42.13 3.47 -0.50
CA PRO A 23 -41.81 2.20 -1.13
C PRO A 23 -40.29 1.95 -1.17
N SER A 24 -39.95 0.67 -1.08
CA SER A 24 -38.61 0.09 -1.09
C SER A 24 -37.72 0.65 -2.21
N GLY A 25 -36.86 1.61 -1.87
CA GLY A 25 -35.76 2.03 -2.72
C GLY A 25 -34.77 0.89 -2.87
N GLU A 26 -34.53 0.44 -4.11
CA GLU A 26 -33.39 -0.39 -4.47
C GLU A 26 -32.13 0.22 -3.87
N LYS A 27 -31.46 -0.50 -2.98
CA LYS A 27 -30.16 -0.10 -2.47
C LYS A 27 -29.19 -0.09 -3.65
N LYS A 28 -28.99 1.08 -4.28
CA LYS A 28 -27.87 1.30 -5.22
C LYS A 28 -26.60 0.80 -4.52
N GLN A 29 -26.08 -0.33 -4.96
CA GLN A 29 -24.84 -0.89 -4.44
C GLN A 29 -23.76 0.17 -4.64
N ARG A 30 -23.06 0.52 -3.56
CA ARG A 30 -21.96 1.47 -3.64
C ARG A 30 -20.91 0.90 -4.61
N PRO A 31 -20.41 1.69 -5.58
CA PRO A 31 -19.42 1.19 -6.53
C PRO A 31 -18.17 0.76 -5.75
N ILE A 32 -17.81 -0.50 -5.90
CA ILE A 32 -16.64 -1.09 -5.25
C ILE A 32 -15.38 -0.61 -5.99
N PRO A 33 -14.31 -0.15 -5.29
CA PRO A 33 -13.04 0.18 -5.92
C PRO A 33 -12.48 -0.99 -6.73
N TRP A 34 -11.79 -0.71 -7.84
CA TRP A 34 -11.27 -1.76 -8.72
C TRP A 34 -10.23 -2.64 -8.04
N VAL A 35 -9.45 -2.07 -7.12
CA VAL A 35 -8.52 -2.81 -6.27
C VAL A 35 -9.20 -3.99 -5.55
N GLU A 36 -10.41 -3.78 -5.03
CA GLU A 36 -11.18 -4.83 -4.35
C GLU A 36 -11.98 -5.70 -5.32
N LYS A 37 -12.53 -5.10 -6.38
CA LYS A 37 -13.30 -5.82 -7.41
C LYS A 37 -12.46 -6.88 -8.11
N TYR A 38 -11.19 -6.56 -8.40
CA TYR A 38 -10.23 -7.42 -9.10
C TYR A 38 -9.24 -8.13 -8.16
N ARG A 39 -9.50 -8.08 -6.85
CA ARG A 39 -8.74 -8.85 -5.85
C ARG A 39 -8.84 -10.35 -6.20
N PRO A 40 -7.70 -11.07 -6.31
CA PRO A 40 -7.70 -12.51 -6.58
C PRO A 40 -8.63 -13.28 -5.65
N LYS A 41 -9.45 -14.17 -6.22
CA LYS A 41 -10.38 -15.03 -5.46
C LYS A 41 -9.83 -16.42 -5.22
N CYS A 42 -9.00 -16.90 -6.14
CA CYS A 42 -8.33 -18.20 -6.09
C CYS A 42 -6.82 -18.01 -6.07
N VAL A 43 -6.09 -19.01 -5.56
CA VAL A 43 -4.63 -18.96 -5.48
C VAL A 43 -4.00 -18.88 -6.89
N ASP A 44 -4.67 -19.43 -7.90
CA ASP A 44 -4.25 -19.38 -9.32
C ASP A 44 -4.31 -17.98 -9.95
N GLU A 45 -5.16 -17.10 -9.42
CA GLU A 45 -5.29 -15.74 -9.94
C GLU A 45 -4.22 -14.79 -9.38
N VAL A 46 -3.38 -15.26 -8.46
CA VAL A 46 -2.29 -14.49 -7.87
C VAL A 46 -1.13 -14.43 -8.87
N ALA A 47 -0.87 -13.23 -9.36
CA ALA A 47 0.18 -12.98 -10.32
C ALA A 47 1.59 -13.23 -9.73
N PHE A 48 2.41 -14.02 -10.46
CA PHE A 48 3.88 -14.07 -10.36
C PHE A 48 4.49 -14.49 -9.00
N GLN A 49 3.79 -15.36 -8.25
CA GLN A 49 4.26 -15.91 -6.97
C GLN A 49 4.21 -17.43 -6.95
N GLU A 50 4.74 -18.05 -8.01
CA GLU A 50 4.66 -19.49 -8.24
C GLU A 50 5.20 -20.32 -7.06
N GLU A 51 6.29 -19.90 -6.43
CA GLU A 51 6.87 -20.58 -5.26
C GLU A 51 5.89 -20.60 -4.07
N VAL A 52 5.26 -19.46 -3.76
CA VAL A 52 4.31 -19.33 -2.64
C VAL A 52 3.03 -20.09 -2.96
N VAL A 53 2.52 -19.93 -4.18
CA VAL A 53 1.33 -20.60 -4.68
C VAL A 53 1.51 -22.12 -4.68
N ALA A 54 2.66 -22.64 -5.13
CA ALA A 54 2.94 -24.07 -5.14
C ALA A 54 3.01 -24.66 -3.73
N VAL A 55 3.63 -23.96 -2.77
CA VAL A 55 3.67 -24.43 -1.37
C VAL A 55 2.29 -24.38 -0.74
N LEU A 56 1.53 -23.30 -0.94
CA LEU A 56 0.16 -23.19 -0.45
C LEU A 56 -0.73 -24.29 -1.04
N LYS A 57 -0.66 -24.57 -2.35
CA LYS A 57 -1.40 -25.67 -2.99
C LYS A 57 -1.09 -27.03 -2.38
N LYS A 58 0.19 -27.34 -2.15
CA LYS A 58 0.57 -28.58 -1.45
C LYS A 58 -0.01 -28.66 -0.04
N SER A 59 -0.08 -27.54 0.67
CA SER A 59 -0.77 -27.46 1.96
C SER A 59 -2.30 -27.59 1.86
N LEU A 60 -2.90 -27.12 0.75
CA LEU A 60 -4.34 -27.33 0.49
C LEU A 60 -4.66 -28.80 0.19
N GLU A 61 -3.74 -29.54 -0.45
CA GLU A 61 -3.89 -30.96 -0.83
C GLU A 61 -3.76 -31.96 0.34
N GLY A 62 -3.48 -31.49 1.56
CA GLY A 62 -3.46 -32.31 2.77
C GLY A 62 -2.13 -32.32 3.54
N ALA A 63 -1.15 -31.51 3.13
CA ALA A 63 0.04 -31.29 3.95
C ALA A 63 -0.27 -30.35 5.14
N ASP A 64 0.44 -30.55 6.25
CA ASP A 64 0.31 -29.67 7.41
C ASP A 64 0.75 -28.24 7.06
N LEU A 65 -0.11 -27.24 7.32
CA LEU A 65 0.16 -25.84 6.97
C LEU A 65 0.94 -25.15 8.10
N PRO A 66 2.24 -24.87 7.99
CA PRO A 66 2.99 -24.19 9.05
C PRO A 66 2.47 -22.77 9.29
N ASN A 67 2.91 -22.12 10.38
CA ASN A 67 2.70 -20.67 10.48
C ASN A 67 3.44 -19.99 9.34
N LEU A 68 2.85 -18.95 8.76
CA LEU A 68 3.35 -18.26 7.59
C LEU A 68 3.84 -16.86 7.96
N LEU A 69 4.91 -16.42 7.31
CA LEU A 69 5.39 -15.04 7.36
C LEU A 69 5.57 -14.52 5.93
N PHE A 70 4.68 -13.63 5.51
CA PHE A 70 4.71 -12.98 4.21
C PHE A 70 5.34 -11.60 4.35
N TYR A 71 6.43 -11.36 3.63
CA TYR A 71 7.14 -10.09 3.68
C TYR A 71 7.54 -9.60 2.30
N GLY A 72 7.53 -8.29 2.11
CA GLY A 72 7.92 -7.65 0.85
C GLY A 72 7.25 -6.29 0.66
N PRO A 73 7.52 -5.60 -0.47
CA PRO A 73 6.97 -4.27 -0.76
C PRO A 73 5.43 -4.23 -0.77
N PRO A 74 4.81 -3.06 -0.60
CA PRO A 74 3.36 -2.88 -0.72
C PRO A 74 2.87 -3.26 -2.14
N GLY A 75 1.58 -3.51 -2.29
CA GLY A 75 1.00 -3.79 -3.62
C GLY A 75 1.32 -5.15 -4.24
N THR A 76 2.23 -5.93 -3.65
CA THR A 76 2.66 -7.24 -4.16
C THR A 76 1.66 -8.38 -3.95
N GLY A 77 0.50 -8.14 -3.31
CA GLY A 77 -0.53 -9.18 -3.18
C GLY A 77 -0.47 -10.06 -1.93
N LYS A 78 0.41 -9.79 -0.95
CA LYS A 78 0.53 -10.51 0.34
C LYS A 78 -0.81 -10.89 0.97
N THR A 79 -1.64 -9.90 1.27
CA THR A 79 -2.96 -10.09 1.90
C THR A 79 -3.93 -10.82 0.96
N SER A 80 -3.84 -10.56 -0.35
CA SER A 80 -4.71 -11.21 -1.34
C SER A 80 -4.43 -12.71 -1.44
N THR A 81 -3.16 -13.11 -1.40
CA THR A 81 -2.73 -14.52 -1.52
C THR A 81 -3.24 -15.36 -0.36
N ILE A 82 -3.09 -14.91 0.90
CA ILE A 82 -3.59 -15.67 2.04
C ILE A 82 -5.12 -15.70 2.09
N LEU A 83 -5.80 -14.60 1.71
CA LEU A 83 -7.26 -14.57 1.69
C LEU A 83 -7.83 -15.48 0.60
N ALA A 84 -7.20 -15.52 -0.57
CA ALA A 84 -7.55 -16.46 -1.64
C ALA A 84 -7.36 -17.91 -1.19
N ALA A 85 -6.19 -18.24 -0.60
CA ALA A 85 -5.93 -19.57 -0.06
C ALA A 85 -6.92 -19.97 1.04
N ALA A 86 -7.25 -19.06 1.95
CA ALA A 86 -8.20 -19.33 3.03
C ALA A 86 -9.65 -19.48 2.51
N ARG A 87 -10.03 -18.75 1.46
CA ARG A 87 -11.34 -18.93 0.79
C ARG A 87 -11.43 -20.28 0.10
N GLU A 88 -10.36 -20.72 -0.55
CA GLU A 88 -10.28 -22.03 -1.19
C GLU A 88 -10.35 -23.16 -0.14
N LEU A 89 -9.60 -23.02 0.96
CA LEU A 89 -9.51 -24.01 2.03
C LEU A 89 -10.80 -24.17 2.84
N TYR A 90 -11.47 -23.07 3.17
CA TYR A 90 -12.66 -23.08 4.05
C TYR A 90 -13.98 -22.95 3.30
N GLY A 91 -13.96 -22.42 2.07
CA GLY A 91 -15.17 -22.06 1.35
C GLY A 91 -15.87 -20.85 1.98
N PRO A 92 -16.90 -20.28 1.30
CA PRO A 92 -17.53 -19.03 1.70
C PRO A 92 -18.26 -19.10 3.05
N GLU A 93 -18.78 -20.27 3.41
CA GLU A 93 -19.58 -20.46 4.63
C GLU A 93 -18.72 -20.48 5.90
N LEU A 94 -17.63 -21.24 5.89
CA LEU A 94 -16.75 -21.40 7.05
C LEU A 94 -15.68 -20.31 7.15
N PHE A 95 -15.44 -19.56 6.07
CA PHE A 95 -14.43 -18.50 6.05
C PHE A 95 -14.59 -17.54 7.23
N ARG A 96 -15.81 -17.03 7.48
CA ARG A 96 -16.08 -16.09 8.58
C ARG A 96 -15.92 -16.68 9.97
N GLN A 97 -16.03 -17.99 10.11
CA GLN A 97 -15.92 -18.68 11.40
C GLN A 97 -14.48 -19.13 11.69
N ARG A 98 -13.70 -19.42 10.64
CA ARG A 98 -12.36 -20.01 10.75
C ARG A 98 -11.22 -19.07 10.44
N VAL A 99 -11.49 -17.91 9.85
CA VAL A 99 -10.50 -16.89 9.51
C VAL A 99 -10.76 -15.64 10.35
N LEU A 100 -9.74 -15.19 11.07
CA LEU A 100 -9.73 -13.91 11.74
C LEU A 100 -8.66 -13.03 11.09
N GLU A 101 -9.09 -11.98 10.39
CA GLU A 101 -8.23 -10.93 9.88
C GLU A 101 -8.20 -9.78 10.88
N LEU A 102 -7.01 -9.39 11.33
CA LEU A 102 -6.78 -8.22 12.14
C LEU A 102 -5.70 -7.36 11.50
N ASN A 103 -5.99 -6.07 11.32
CA ASN A 103 -4.96 -5.10 11.02
C ASN A 103 -4.28 -4.69 12.34
N ALA A 104 -2.99 -5.00 12.49
CA ALA A 104 -2.28 -4.80 13.73
C ALA A 104 -2.01 -3.31 14.04
N SER A 105 -2.09 -2.43 13.04
CA SER A 105 -1.90 -0.99 13.19
C SER A 105 -3.14 -0.25 13.69
N ASP A 106 -4.35 -0.70 13.34
CA ASP A 106 -5.62 -0.05 13.74
C ASP A 106 -6.00 -0.39 15.19
N GLU A 107 -5.77 -1.63 15.61
CA GLU A 107 -6.09 -2.12 16.96
C GLU A 107 -4.91 -1.91 17.93
N ARG A 108 -4.47 -0.65 18.09
CA ARG A 108 -3.26 -0.25 18.86
C ARG A 108 -3.23 -0.67 20.34
N GLY A 109 -4.32 -1.17 20.89
CA GLY A 109 -4.33 -1.76 22.23
C GLY A 109 -3.64 -3.13 22.21
N ILE A 110 -2.42 -3.21 22.74
CA ILE A 110 -1.69 -4.48 23.00
C ILE A 110 -2.60 -5.53 23.65
N GLN A 111 -3.50 -5.09 24.54
CA GLN A 111 -4.49 -5.95 25.21
C GLN A 111 -5.63 -6.41 24.30
N VAL A 112 -6.11 -5.57 23.37
CA VAL A 112 -7.24 -5.89 22.49
C VAL A 112 -6.86 -6.97 21.50
N VAL A 113 -5.70 -6.82 20.83
CA VAL A 113 -5.17 -7.84 19.92
C VAL A 113 -4.92 -9.14 20.68
N ARG A 114 -4.31 -9.06 21.87
CA ARG A 114 -4.04 -10.25 22.70
C ARG A 114 -5.31 -11.00 23.06
N GLU A 115 -6.33 -10.32 23.59
CA GLU A 115 -7.56 -10.97 24.04
C GLU A 115 -8.40 -11.47 22.85
N LYS A 116 -8.51 -10.71 21.76
CA LYS A 116 -9.21 -11.18 20.55
C LYS A 116 -8.55 -12.41 19.94
N VAL A 117 -7.22 -12.36 19.74
CA VAL A 117 -6.45 -13.49 19.19
C VAL A 117 -6.56 -14.70 20.12
N LYS A 118 -6.43 -14.50 21.43
CA LYS A 118 -6.54 -15.58 22.42
C LYS A 118 -7.94 -16.19 22.44
N ASN A 119 -8.99 -15.38 22.50
CA ASN A 119 -10.37 -15.86 22.51
C ASN A 119 -10.67 -16.62 21.22
N PHE A 120 -10.27 -16.09 20.06
CA PHE A 120 -10.47 -16.76 18.78
C PHE A 120 -9.66 -18.05 18.68
N ALA A 121 -8.40 -18.08 19.16
CA ALA A 121 -7.55 -19.27 19.15
C ALA A 121 -8.10 -20.39 20.06
N GLN A 122 -8.74 -20.04 21.18
CA GLN A 122 -9.32 -21.00 22.13
C GLN A 122 -10.63 -21.63 21.67
N LEU A 123 -11.38 -21.01 20.75
CA LEU A 123 -12.64 -21.57 20.23
C LEU A 123 -12.40 -22.88 19.49
N THR A 124 -12.97 -24.00 19.92
CA THR A 124 -12.79 -25.28 19.23
C THR A 124 -13.64 -25.35 17.96
N VAL A 125 -13.08 -25.90 16.88
CA VAL A 125 -13.78 -26.02 15.59
C VAL A 125 -13.86 -27.49 15.19
N ALA A 126 -15.03 -27.93 14.72
CA ALA A 126 -15.24 -29.30 14.25
C ALA A 126 -14.46 -29.59 12.95
N GLY A 127 -13.93 -30.81 12.81
CA GLY A 127 -13.12 -31.23 11.65
C GLY A 127 -13.92 -31.49 10.35
N SER A 128 -15.23 -31.28 10.35
CA SER A 128 -16.12 -31.68 9.25
C SER A 128 -16.96 -30.51 8.77
N ARG A 129 -17.08 -30.35 7.44
CA ARG A 129 -18.14 -29.53 6.83
C ARG A 129 -19.48 -30.28 6.95
N ALA A 130 -20.58 -29.54 7.01
CA ALA A 130 -21.93 -30.11 6.89
C ALA A 130 -22.11 -30.87 5.55
N ASP A 131 -21.31 -30.50 4.54
CA ASP A 131 -21.29 -31.00 3.17
C ASP A 131 -20.41 -32.25 2.95
N GLY A 132 -19.86 -32.85 4.02
CA GLY A 132 -19.05 -34.09 3.95
C GLY A 132 -17.63 -33.96 3.36
N LYS A 133 -17.25 -32.80 2.81
CA LYS A 133 -15.87 -32.54 2.34
C LYS A 133 -14.88 -32.37 3.52
N PRO A 134 -13.65 -32.91 3.41
CA PRO A 134 -12.62 -32.74 4.43
C PRO A 134 -12.29 -31.25 4.57
N CYS A 135 -12.32 -30.76 5.80
CA CYS A 135 -11.93 -29.39 6.11
C CYS A 135 -10.83 -29.44 7.17
N PRO A 136 -9.72 -28.73 7.00
CA PRO A 136 -8.62 -28.85 7.96
C PRO A 136 -9.06 -28.50 9.38
N PRO A 137 -8.63 -29.27 10.39
CA PRO A 137 -9.05 -29.10 11.78
C PRO A 137 -8.30 -27.94 12.49
N PHE A 138 -7.98 -26.87 11.75
CA PHE A 138 -7.35 -25.68 12.28
C PHE A 138 -8.03 -24.42 11.75
N LYS A 139 -7.83 -23.31 12.48
CA LYS A 139 -8.22 -21.94 12.10
C LYS A 139 -7.03 -21.16 11.59
N ILE A 140 -7.26 -20.08 10.87
CA ILE A 140 -6.22 -19.15 10.42
C ILE A 140 -6.44 -17.79 11.07
N ILE A 141 -5.39 -17.24 11.67
CA ILE A 141 -5.35 -15.84 12.11
C ILE A 141 -4.38 -15.09 11.19
N ILE A 142 -4.89 -14.08 10.51
CA ILE A 142 -4.13 -13.19 9.63
C ILE A 142 -3.87 -11.90 10.40
N LEU A 143 -2.60 -11.59 10.63
CA LEU A 143 -2.17 -10.33 11.23
C LEU A 143 -1.51 -9.50 10.13
N ASP A 144 -2.24 -8.50 9.62
CA ASP A 144 -1.70 -7.55 8.66
C ASP A 144 -0.92 -6.44 9.37
N GLU A 145 0.07 -5.88 8.68
CA GLU A 145 0.99 -4.85 9.20
C GLU A 145 1.64 -5.22 10.55
N ALA A 146 2.08 -6.48 10.68
CA ALA A 146 2.69 -7.01 11.90
C ALA A 146 4.01 -6.29 12.29
N ASP A 147 4.65 -5.60 11.35
CA ASP A 147 5.83 -4.75 11.57
C ASP A 147 5.52 -3.44 12.32
N SER A 148 4.26 -3.03 12.38
CA SER A 148 3.79 -1.91 13.19
C SER A 148 3.52 -2.31 14.65
N MET A 149 3.59 -3.61 14.99
CA MET A 149 3.42 -4.06 16.37
C MET A 149 4.62 -3.74 17.25
N THR A 150 4.36 -3.37 18.51
CA THR A 150 5.42 -3.21 19.51
C THR A 150 6.06 -4.55 19.87
N ASN A 151 7.35 -4.54 20.24
CA ASN A 151 8.08 -5.74 20.65
C ASN A 151 7.40 -6.51 21.79
N ALA A 152 6.76 -5.80 22.73
CA ALA A 152 6.00 -6.40 23.83
C ALA A 152 4.76 -7.17 23.32
N ALA A 153 4.04 -6.63 22.33
CA ALA A 153 2.90 -7.30 21.72
C ALA A 153 3.34 -8.55 20.94
N GLN A 154 4.43 -8.45 20.19
CA GLN A 154 5.02 -9.59 19.48
C GLN A 154 5.47 -10.71 20.44
N ALA A 155 6.09 -10.36 21.57
CA ALA A 155 6.48 -11.32 22.60
C ALA A 155 5.28 -12.01 23.26
N ALA A 156 4.16 -11.29 23.45
CA ALA A 156 2.92 -11.88 23.93
C ALA A 156 2.29 -12.83 22.90
N LEU A 157 2.27 -12.43 21.62
CA LEU A 157 1.78 -13.24 20.51
C LEU A 157 2.53 -14.57 20.40
N ARG A 158 3.86 -14.56 20.56
CA ARG A 158 4.70 -15.77 20.54
C ARG A 158 4.17 -16.85 21.48
N ARG A 159 3.82 -16.50 22.73
CA ARG A 159 3.31 -17.48 23.71
C ARG A 159 2.00 -18.10 23.25
N THR A 160 1.11 -17.28 22.67
CA THR A 160 -0.16 -17.75 22.11
C THR A 160 0.06 -18.67 20.91
N MET A 161 0.99 -18.32 20.02
CA MET A 161 1.35 -19.14 18.85
C MET A 161 1.91 -20.51 19.27
N GLU A 162 2.75 -20.57 20.31
CA GLU A 162 3.29 -21.83 20.83
C GLU A 162 2.17 -22.69 21.44
N LYS A 163 1.34 -22.09 22.31
CA LYS A 163 0.29 -22.79 23.05
C LYS A 163 -0.82 -23.34 22.14
N GLU A 164 -1.23 -22.57 21.13
CA GLU A 164 -2.41 -22.86 20.30
C GLU A 164 -2.03 -23.41 18.90
N SER A 165 -0.78 -23.83 18.71
CA SER A 165 -0.23 -24.34 17.43
C SER A 165 -1.00 -25.54 16.83
N ARG A 166 -1.68 -26.33 17.68
CA ARG A 166 -2.48 -27.48 17.24
C ARG A 166 -3.80 -27.08 16.59
N THR A 167 -4.44 -26.01 17.05
CA THR A 167 -5.80 -25.61 16.67
C THR A 167 -5.81 -24.39 15.74
N THR A 168 -4.73 -23.63 15.71
CA THR A 168 -4.66 -22.33 15.05
C THR A 168 -3.33 -22.16 14.34
N ARG A 169 -3.37 -21.72 13.09
CA ARG A 169 -2.21 -21.32 12.28
C ARG A 169 -2.22 -19.81 12.12
N PHE A 170 -1.04 -19.23 12.19
CA PHE A 170 -0.85 -17.79 12.08
C PHE A 170 -0.24 -17.44 10.73
N CYS A 171 -0.75 -16.38 10.11
CA CYS A 171 -0.14 -15.74 8.94
C CYS A 171 0.20 -14.30 9.32
N LEU A 172 1.48 -14.01 9.43
CA LEU A 172 1.98 -12.67 9.68
C LEU A 172 2.30 -12.00 8.35
N ILE A 173 1.79 -10.80 8.10
CA ILE A 173 2.10 -10.01 6.92
C ILE A 173 2.86 -8.76 7.39
N CYS A 174 4.00 -8.48 6.76
CA CYS A 174 4.76 -7.26 7.02
C CYS A 174 5.42 -6.74 5.75
N ASN A 175 5.93 -5.50 5.78
CA ASN A 175 6.80 -5.00 4.71
C ASN A 175 8.26 -5.32 5.05
N TYR A 176 8.64 -5.16 6.32
CA TYR A 176 10.01 -5.35 6.79
C TYR A 176 10.14 -6.52 7.78
N VAL A 177 10.84 -7.58 7.36
CA VAL A 177 11.11 -8.73 8.23
C VAL A 177 11.97 -8.36 9.44
N SER A 178 12.84 -7.36 9.32
CA SER A 178 13.71 -6.87 10.40
C SER A 178 12.95 -6.26 11.59
N ARG A 179 11.69 -5.86 11.39
CA ARG A 179 10.83 -5.32 12.45
C ARG A 179 10.09 -6.41 13.24
N ILE A 180 10.22 -7.67 12.82
CA ILE A 180 9.64 -8.83 13.52
C ILE A 180 10.71 -9.49 14.37
N ILE A 181 10.39 -9.77 15.64
CA ILE A 181 11.32 -10.42 16.56
C ILE A 181 11.69 -11.84 16.07
N GLU A 182 12.96 -12.20 16.22
CA GLU A 182 13.50 -13.52 15.82
C GLU A 182 12.73 -14.73 16.38
N PRO A 183 12.21 -14.70 17.63
CA PRO A 183 11.37 -15.79 18.14
C PRO A 183 10.09 -16.05 17.34
N LEU A 184 9.51 -15.04 16.68
CA LEU A 184 8.37 -15.23 15.80
C LEU A 184 8.81 -15.74 14.44
N THR A 185 9.83 -15.13 13.84
CA THR A 185 10.29 -15.50 12.49
C THR A 185 10.82 -16.93 12.43
N SER A 186 11.45 -17.42 13.50
CA SER A 186 11.91 -18.82 13.62
C SER A 186 10.79 -19.87 13.65
N ARG A 187 9.56 -19.47 13.99
CA ARG A 187 8.37 -20.36 14.08
C ARG A 187 7.48 -20.29 12.84
N CYS A 188 7.86 -19.48 11.85
CA CYS A 188 7.10 -19.28 10.63
C CYS A 188 7.92 -19.69 9.40
N SER A 189 7.25 -20.30 8.42
CA SER A 189 7.76 -20.43 7.06
C SER A 189 7.73 -19.06 6.38
N LYS A 190 8.90 -18.61 5.96
CA LYS A 190 9.13 -17.28 5.38
C LYS A 190 8.90 -17.31 3.87
N PHE A 191 8.04 -16.42 3.38
CA PHE A 191 7.80 -16.23 1.96
C PHE A 191 8.07 -14.78 1.59
N ARG A 192 9.02 -14.59 0.66
CA ARG A 192 9.41 -13.29 0.16
C ARG A 192 8.56 -12.93 -1.06
N PHE A 193 7.80 -11.85 -0.95
CA PHE A 193 7.04 -11.27 -2.04
C PHE A 193 7.94 -10.25 -2.74
N ARG A 194 8.28 -10.52 -3.99
CA ARG A 194 9.07 -9.62 -4.84
C ARG A 194 8.13 -8.59 -5.49
N PRO A 195 8.62 -7.38 -5.82
CA PRO A 195 7.93 -6.49 -6.76
C PRO A 195 7.50 -7.27 -8.01
N LEU A 196 6.34 -6.93 -8.55
CA LEU A 196 5.84 -7.58 -9.76
C LEU A 196 6.66 -7.11 -10.97
N ALA A 197 7.03 -8.05 -11.85
CA ALA A 197 7.66 -7.70 -13.12
C ALA A 197 6.74 -6.81 -13.95
N ASN A 198 7.32 -5.91 -14.75
CA ASN A 198 6.57 -4.96 -15.58
C ASN A 198 5.58 -5.67 -16.50
N ASP A 199 6.01 -6.73 -17.18
CA ASP A 199 5.18 -7.51 -18.11
C ASP A 199 3.90 -8.06 -17.44
N VAL A 200 4.01 -8.52 -16.19
CA VAL A 200 2.89 -9.06 -15.42
C VAL A 200 1.91 -7.97 -15.01
N GLN A 201 2.44 -6.79 -14.63
CA GLN A 201 1.60 -5.64 -14.32
C GLN A 201 0.84 -5.19 -15.57
N GLU A 202 1.52 -5.11 -16.72
CA GLU A 202 0.90 -4.79 -18.00
C GLU A 202 -0.21 -5.78 -18.33
N GLU A 203 0.05 -7.08 -18.29
CA GLU A 203 -0.96 -8.11 -18.55
C GLU A 203 -2.19 -7.94 -17.64
N ARG A 204 -1.98 -7.69 -16.35
CA ARG A 204 -3.09 -7.51 -15.41
C ARG A 204 -3.87 -6.22 -15.65
N LEU A 205 -3.20 -5.12 -16.01
CA LEU A 205 -3.86 -3.86 -16.35
C LEU A 205 -4.66 -3.98 -17.64
N LEU A 206 -4.13 -4.64 -18.67
CA LEU A 206 -4.83 -4.92 -19.94
C LEU A 206 -6.11 -5.72 -19.69
N ASN A 207 -6.03 -6.78 -18.88
CA ASN A 207 -7.19 -7.57 -18.47
C ASN A 207 -8.28 -6.74 -17.77
N ILE A 208 -7.90 -5.69 -17.02
CA ILE A 208 -8.86 -4.78 -16.35
C ILE A 208 -9.46 -3.81 -17.37
N CYS A 209 -8.64 -3.26 -18.27
CA CYS A 209 -9.10 -2.38 -19.34
C CYS A 209 -10.14 -3.07 -20.24
N GLU A 210 -9.92 -4.33 -20.61
CA GLU A 210 -10.87 -5.12 -21.41
C GLU A 210 -12.19 -5.34 -20.66
N LYS A 211 -12.14 -5.71 -19.38
CA LYS A 211 -13.35 -5.98 -18.58
C LYS A 211 -14.18 -4.73 -18.29
N GLU A 212 -13.54 -3.57 -18.22
CA GLU A 212 -14.22 -2.27 -18.01
C GLU A 212 -14.49 -1.53 -19.33
N ASN A 213 -14.12 -2.10 -20.50
CA ASN A 213 -14.25 -1.49 -21.83
C ASN A 213 -13.62 -0.09 -21.95
N ILE A 214 -12.39 0.06 -21.47
CA ILE A 214 -11.66 1.34 -21.47
C ILE A 214 -10.78 1.43 -22.72
N LYS A 215 -10.80 2.59 -23.40
CA LYS A 215 -9.85 2.90 -24.47
C LYS A 215 -8.55 3.43 -23.88
N TYR A 216 -7.42 2.88 -24.29
CA TYR A 216 -6.11 3.27 -23.77
C TYR A 216 -5.06 3.30 -24.89
N THR A 217 -4.10 4.21 -24.76
CA THR A 217 -2.86 4.16 -25.56
C THR A 217 -1.83 3.24 -24.91
N LYS A 218 -0.91 2.67 -25.70
CA LYS A 218 0.13 1.78 -25.16
C LYS A 218 1.08 2.52 -24.24
N GLU A 219 1.38 3.77 -24.57
CA GLU A 219 2.24 4.66 -23.80
C GLU A 219 1.65 4.94 -22.41
N ALA A 220 0.31 5.02 -22.30
CA ALA A 220 -0.34 5.23 -21.01
C ALA A 220 -0.18 4.03 -20.07
N ILE A 221 -0.26 2.80 -20.60
CA ILE A 221 -0.04 1.58 -19.80
C ILE A 221 1.41 1.49 -19.33
N GLN A 222 2.36 1.76 -20.24
CA GLN A 222 3.80 1.79 -19.88
C GLN A 222 4.10 2.86 -18.83
N ALA A 223 3.51 4.05 -18.96
CA ALA A 223 3.61 5.12 -17.97
C ALA A 223 3.02 4.68 -16.61
N LEU A 224 1.85 4.03 -16.60
CA LEU A 224 1.25 3.51 -15.36
C LEU A 224 2.18 2.51 -14.65
N VAL A 225 2.77 1.58 -15.40
CA VAL A 225 3.68 0.57 -14.83
C VAL A 225 4.95 1.23 -14.30
N LYS A 226 5.56 2.17 -15.05
CA LYS A 226 6.73 2.92 -14.62
C LYS A 226 6.49 3.71 -13.34
N VAL A 227 5.35 4.39 -13.26
CA VAL A 227 4.95 5.20 -12.09
C VAL A 227 4.63 4.33 -10.86
N SER A 228 4.21 3.09 -11.08
CA SER A 228 3.76 2.20 -10.01
C SER A 228 4.90 1.46 -9.32
N ASP A 229 6.08 1.37 -9.93
CA ASP A 229 7.31 0.80 -9.36
C ASP A 229 7.10 -0.56 -8.66
N GLY A 230 6.39 -1.48 -9.31
CA GLY A 230 6.10 -2.80 -8.74
C GLY A 230 4.82 -2.90 -7.89
N ASP A 231 4.17 -1.78 -7.56
CA ASP A 231 2.94 -1.73 -6.79
C ASP A 231 1.69 -1.78 -7.69
N LEU A 232 1.13 -2.98 -7.85
CA LEU A 232 -0.08 -3.18 -8.63
C LEU A 232 -1.32 -2.50 -8.03
N ARG A 233 -1.39 -2.31 -6.70
CA ARG A 233 -2.50 -1.59 -6.06
C ARG A 233 -2.49 -0.13 -6.49
N LYS A 234 -1.31 0.50 -6.50
CA LYS A 234 -1.10 1.87 -6.99
C LYS A 234 -1.48 1.97 -8.46
N ALA A 235 -1.02 1.06 -9.30
CA ALA A 235 -1.34 1.00 -10.74
C ALA A 235 -2.85 0.96 -11.01
N ILE A 236 -3.56 0.04 -10.35
CA ILE A 236 -5.02 -0.12 -10.52
C ILE A 236 -5.77 1.10 -10.01
N THR A 237 -5.30 1.71 -8.91
CA THR A 237 -5.92 2.92 -8.35
C THR A 237 -5.78 4.09 -9.30
N PHE A 238 -4.59 4.29 -9.89
CA PHE A 238 -4.36 5.33 -10.88
C PHE A 238 -5.16 5.09 -12.15
N LEU A 239 -5.17 3.86 -12.68
CA LEU A 239 -6.00 3.50 -13.83
C LEU A 239 -7.50 3.82 -13.57
N GLN A 240 -8.01 3.48 -12.39
CA GLN A 240 -9.38 3.81 -12.00
C GLN A 240 -9.64 5.32 -11.93
N SER A 241 -8.70 6.07 -11.37
CA SER A 241 -8.80 7.53 -11.28
C SER A 241 -8.79 8.17 -12.67
N VAL A 242 -7.87 7.76 -13.56
CA VAL A 242 -7.80 8.31 -14.94
C VAL A 242 -9.07 7.98 -15.71
N ALA A 243 -9.55 6.75 -15.63
CA ALA A 243 -10.79 6.35 -16.31
C ALA A 243 -12.01 7.17 -15.83
N ARG A 244 -12.08 7.52 -14.54
CA ARG A 244 -13.16 8.35 -14.01
C ARG A 244 -13.06 9.81 -14.42
N LEU A 245 -11.85 10.36 -14.54
CA LEU A 245 -11.63 11.75 -14.97
C LEU A 245 -11.88 11.93 -16.47
N ASN A 246 -11.40 10.99 -17.29
CA ASN A 246 -11.50 11.09 -18.75
C ASN A 246 -12.86 10.59 -19.30
N GLY A 247 -13.64 9.87 -18.49
CA GLY A 247 -14.93 9.31 -18.91
C GLY A 247 -14.77 8.30 -20.04
N GLU A 248 -15.45 8.52 -21.16
CA GLU A 248 -15.36 7.67 -22.37
C GLU A 248 -14.16 8.01 -23.28
N LYS A 249 -13.37 9.02 -22.93
CA LYS A 249 -12.18 9.40 -23.72
C LYS A 249 -11.04 8.42 -23.45
N GLU A 250 -10.18 8.30 -24.45
CA GLU A 250 -8.98 7.47 -24.39
C GLU A 250 -8.02 7.94 -23.29
N ILE A 251 -7.44 6.98 -22.57
CA ILE A 251 -6.41 7.24 -21.55
C ILE A 251 -5.09 7.54 -22.27
N THR A 252 -4.56 8.74 -22.05
CA THR A 252 -3.26 9.20 -22.55
C THR A 252 -2.21 9.21 -21.44
N GLU A 253 -0.93 9.18 -21.82
CA GLU A 253 0.21 9.28 -20.90
C GLU A 253 0.16 10.56 -20.03
N SER A 254 -0.22 11.70 -20.61
CA SER A 254 -0.29 12.96 -19.89
C SER A 254 -1.27 12.92 -18.70
N ALA A 255 -2.42 12.27 -18.88
CA ALA A 255 -3.42 12.13 -17.82
C ALA A 255 -2.93 11.21 -16.70
N VAL A 256 -2.10 10.21 -17.03
CA VAL A 256 -1.47 9.32 -16.04
C VAL A 256 -0.46 10.10 -15.19
N ILE A 257 0.42 10.88 -15.84
CA ILE A 257 1.46 11.68 -15.16
C ILE A 257 0.82 12.70 -14.20
N GLU A 258 -0.23 13.37 -14.65
CA GLU A 258 -0.96 14.37 -13.85
C GLU A 258 -1.58 13.75 -12.59
N ILE A 259 -2.27 12.60 -12.72
CA ILE A 259 -2.86 11.91 -11.55
C ILE A 259 -1.80 11.33 -10.63
N ALA A 260 -0.69 10.86 -11.19
CA ALA A 260 0.40 10.32 -10.42
C ALA A 260 1.14 11.39 -9.60
N GLY A 261 0.93 12.69 -9.89
CA GLY A 261 1.67 13.78 -9.28
C GLY A 261 3.16 13.78 -9.63
N VAL A 262 3.51 13.12 -10.73
CA VAL A 262 4.89 12.95 -11.19
C VAL A 262 5.28 14.20 -11.97
N VAL A 263 6.42 14.83 -11.63
CA VAL A 263 6.83 16.04 -12.35
C VAL A 263 7.22 15.66 -13.79
N PRO A 264 6.73 16.40 -14.80
CA PRO A 264 7.12 16.20 -16.19
C PRO A 264 8.64 16.24 -16.36
N SER A 265 9.20 15.27 -17.09
CA SER A 265 10.66 15.17 -17.32
C SER A 265 11.27 16.46 -17.88
N LYS A 266 10.55 17.16 -18.76
CA LYS A 266 10.98 18.45 -19.32
C LYS A 266 11.29 19.51 -18.26
N LEU A 267 10.55 19.53 -17.16
CA LEU A 267 10.78 20.48 -16.07
C LEU A 267 11.99 20.09 -15.24
N VAL A 268 12.17 18.79 -14.95
CA VAL A 268 13.35 18.27 -14.23
C VAL A 268 14.62 18.49 -15.05
N ASP A 269 14.59 18.15 -16.34
CA ASP A 269 15.71 18.39 -17.26
C ASP A 269 16.02 19.88 -17.36
N GLY A 270 14.98 20.72 -17.46
CA GLY A 270 15.12 22.18 -17.44
C GLY A 270 15.80 22.70 -16.18
N LEU A 271 15.39 22.21 -15.01
CA LEU A 271 16.00 22.54 -13.73
C LEU A 271 17.47 22.11 -13.68
N LEU A 272 17.80 20.88 -14.09
CA LEU A 272 19.17 20.37 -14.11
C LEU A 272 20.06 21.16 -15.09
N GLN A 273 19.55 21.54 -16.26
CA GLN A 273 20.28 22.40 -17.20
C GLN A 273 20.58 23.78 -16.60
N ILE A 274 19.63 24.35 -15.85
CA ILE A 274 19.85 25.61 -15.11
C ILE A 274 20.88 25.41 -14.00
N CYS A 275 20.86 24.29 -13.28
CA CYS A 275 21.87 24.00 -12.27
C CYS A 275 23.28 23.83 -12.89
N TYR A 276 23.40 23.27 -14.09
CA TYR A 276 24.71 23.06 -14.73
C TYR A 276 25.30 24.30 -15.40
N LYS A 277 24.48 25.16 -16.01
CA LYS A 277 24.95 26.28 -16.86
C LYS A 277 24.35 27.64 -16.50
N GLY A 278 23.41 27.68 -15.57
CA GLY A 278 22.63 28.87 -15.23
C GLY A 278 23.30 29.77 -14.19
N THR A 279 22.54 30.79 -13.78
CA THR A 279 22.87 31.68 -12.66
C THR A 279 21.98 31.38 -11.47
N PHE A 280 22.39 31.82 -10.27
CA PHE A 280 21.62 31.61 -9.04
C PHE A 280 20.18 32.16 -9.16
N ASP A 281 20.01 33.34 -9.75
CA ASP A 281 18.68 33.97 -9.92
C ASP A 281 17.74 33.11 -10.79
N LYS A 282 18.28 32.47 -11.85
CA LYS A 282 17.48 31.60 -12.72
C LYS A 282 17.05 30.32 -12.01
N MET A 283 17.93 29.77 -11.17
CA MET A 283 17.62 28.63 -10.33
C MET A 283 16.54 28.97 -9.31
N GLU A 284 16.62 30.14 -8.67
CA GLU A 284 15.60 30.61 -7.71
C GLU A 284 14.21 30.70 -8.37
N ILE A 285 14.12 31.30 -9.56
CA ILE A 285 12.87 31.40 -10.32
C ILE A 285 12.34 30.01 -10.68
N ALA A 286 13.21 29.08 -11.10
CA ALA A 286 12.81 27.73 -11.49
C ALA A 286 12.28 26.91 -10.29
N VAL A 287 12.97 26.96 -9.15
CA VAL A 287 12.53 26.27 -7.93
C VAL A 287 11.22 26.87 -7.41
N LYS A 288 11.10 28.21 -7.44
CA LYS A 288 9.85 28.88 -7.05
C LYS A 288 8.69 28.47 -7.95
N SER A 289 8.89 28.40 -9.26
CA SER A 289 7.86 27.93 -10.21
C SER A 289 7.40 26.51 -9.91
N LEU A 290 8.31 25.60 -9.52
CA LEU A 290 7.96 24.22 -9.18
C LEU A 290 7.09 24.12 -7.93
N ILE A 291 7.41 24.93 -6.91
CA ILE A 291 6.62 25.03 -5.68
C ILE A 291 5.26 25.69 -5.95
N ASP A 292 5.23 26.74 -6.77
CA ASP A 292 3.98 27.42 -7.16
C ASP A 292 3.05 26.51 -7.99
N GLU A 293 3.61 25.58 -8.79
CA GLU A 293 2.86 24.52 -9.47
C GLU A 293 2.36 23.41 -8.53
N GLY A 294 2.85 23.36 -7.28
CA GLY A 294 2.37 22.46 -6.25
C GLY A 294 2.95 21.05 -6.28
N TYR A 295 4.09 20.84 -6.96
CA TYR A 295 4.78 19.55 -6.89
C TYR A 295 5.48 19.37 -5.55
N ALA A 296 5.28 18.19 -4.94
CA ALA A 296 5.95 17.84 -3.70
C ALA A 296 7.46 17.77 -3.89
N ALA A 297 8.22 18.42 -3.00
CA ALA A 297 9.69 18.40 -3.04
C ALA A 297 10.29 16.99 -3.00
N THR A 298 9.65 16.05 -2.30
CA THR A 298 10.07 14.65 -2.25
C THR A 298 10.03 13.97 -3.62
N GLN A 299 9.02 14.29 -4.44
CA GLN A 299 8.89 13.74 -5.79
C GLN A 299 9.95 14.32 -6.73
N VAL A 300 10.20 15.64 -6.63
CA VAL A 300 11.27 16.32 -7.38
C VAL A 300 12.62 15.73 -7.01
N LEU A 301 12.89 15.51 -5.72
CA LEU A 301 14.14 14.94 -5.23
C LEU A 301 14.39 13.53 -5.77
N ASN A 302 13.37 12.66 -5.77
CA ASN A 302 13.49 11.31 -6.32
C ASN A 302 13.78 11.31 -7.82
N GLN A 303 13.14 12.18 -8.60
CA GLN A 303 13.41 12.25 -10.04
C GLN A 303 14.77 12.86 -10.38
N ILE A 304 15.20 13.87 -9.61
CA ILE A 304 16.56 14.41 -9.72
C ILE A 304 17.58 13.32 -9.40
N HIS A 305 17.31 12.46 -8.41
CA HIS A 305 18.21 11.39 -8.01
C HIS A 305 18.44 10.41 -9.18
N ASP A 306 17.36 9.94 -9.79
CA ASP A 306 17.42 9.03 -10.93
C ASP A 306 18.16 9.67 -12.11
N ALA A 307 17.86 10.95 -12.41
CA ALA A 307 18.52 11.69 -13.48
C ALA A 307 20.03 11.89 -13.23
N ILE A 308 20.45 12.11 -11.97
CA ILE A 308 21.87 12.31 -11.62
C ILE A 308 22.67 11.00 -11.64
N ILE A 309 22.04 9.88 -11.28
CA ILE A 309 22.67 8.56 -11.40
C ILE A 309 22.98 8.26 -12.86
N ASP A 310 22.04 8.54 -13.76
CA ASP A 310 22.18 8.32 -15.20
C ASP A 310 23.06 9.39 -15.89
N ALA A 311 23.24 10.56 -15.27
CA ALA A 311 24.04 11.64 -15.83
C ALA A 311 25.54 11.28 -15.95
N SER A 312 26.20 11.86 -16.94
CA SER A 312 27.65 11.74 -17.17
C SER A 312 28.46 12.66 -16.23
N LEU A 313 28.27 12.51 -14.93
CA LEU A 313 29.03 13.22 -13.88
C LEU A 313 30.14 12.33 -13.31
N ASN A 314 31.18 12.95 -12.75
CA ASN A 314 32.26 12.21 -12.07
C ASN A 314 31.76 11.59 -10.76
N ASP A 315 32.30 10.42 -10.37
CA ASP A 315 31.90 9.71 -9.15
C ASP A 315 31.99 10.58 -7.88
N LYS A 316 33.02 11.44 -7.80
CA LYS A 316 33.18 12.37 -6.68
C LYS A 316 32.05 13.39 -6.60
N GLN A 317 31.57 13.86 -7.76
CA GLN A 317 30.47 14.81 -7.84
C GLN A 317 29.15 14.13 -7.54
N LYS A 318 28.92 12.94 -8.11
CA LYS A 318 27.75 12.11 -7.80
C LYS A 318 27.67 11.88 -6.29
N SER A 319 28.78 11.45 -5.66
CA SER A 319 28.85 11.22 -4.21
C SER A 319 28.50 12.47 -3.40
N ALA A 320 29.07 13.63 -3.74
CA ALA A 320 28.80 14.87 -3.01
C ALA A 320 27.34 15.32 -3.15
N ILE A 321 26.75 15.16 -4.33
CA ILE A 321 25.35 15.49 -4.56
C ILE A 321 24.44 14.51 -3.81
N THR A 322 24.67 13.20 -3.94
CA THR A 322 23.83 12.18 -3.28
C THR A 322 23.87 12.28 -1.76
N ASP A 323 25.01 12.66 -1.17
CA ASP A 323 25.12 12.91 0.27
C ASP A 323 24.21 14.08 0.68
N LYS A 324 24.25 15.17 -0.08
CA LYS A 324 23.35 16.31 0.16
C LYS A 324 21.88 15.95 -0.05
N MET A 325 21.58 15.11 -1.04
CA MET A 325 20.21 14.63 -1.26
C MET A 325 19.69 13.83 -0.07
N ALA A 326 20.51 12.98 0.55
CA ALA A 326 20.13 12.22 1.73
C ALA A 326 19.88 13.13 2.95
N GLU A 327 20.67 14.18 3.13
CA GLU A 327 20.40 15.19 4.16
C GLU A 327 19.06 15.88 3.93
N VAL A 328 18.81 16.29 2.68
CA VAL A 328 17.58 16.99 2.30
C VAL A 328 16.36 16.08 2.45
N ASP A 329 16.42 14.82 2.01
CA ASP A 329 15.34 13.85 2.17
C ASP A 329 14.98 13.65 3.64
N LYS A 330 15.99 13.52 4.51
CA LYS A 330 15.77 13.48 5.96
C LYS A 330 15.12 14.76 6.48
N CYS A 331 15.60 15.93 6.08
CA CYS A 331 15.01 17.20 6.52
C CYS A 331 13.56 17.37 6.04
N LEU A 332 13.24 16.94 4.83
CA LEU A 332 11.86 16.93 4.32
C LEU A 332 10.99 15.95 5.13
N ALA A 333 11.50 14.77 5.48
CA ALA A 333 10.81 13.81 6.34
C ALA A 333 10.57 14.34 7.76
N ASP A 334 11.48 15.18 8.29
CA ASP A 334 11.34 15.88 9.58
C ASP A 334 10.39 17.09 9.51
N GLY A 335 9.88 17.44 8.32
CA GLY A 335 8.93 18.53 8.10
C GLY A 335 9.56 19.92 7.90
N ALA A 336 10.79 19.98 7.36
CA ALA A 336 11.42 21.24 6.98
C ALA A 336 10.74 21.90 5.77
N ASP A 337 11.03 23.20 5.57
CA ASP A 337 10.50 23.99 4.46
C ASP A 337 10.99 23.48 3.09
N GLU A 338 10.06 23.09 2.23
CA GLU A 338 10.33 22.50 0.92
C GLU A 338 11.15 23.41 -0.01
N TYR A 339 10.84 24.71 -0.02
CA TYR A 339 11.51 25.67 -0.89
C TYR A 339 12.98 25.83 -0.51
N LEU A 340 13.26 26.03 0.79
CA LEU A 340 14.63 26.19 1.27
C LEU A 340 15.47 24.92 1.07
N GLN A 341 14.87 23.75 1.26
CA GLN A 341 15.54 22.48 1.06
C GLN A 341 15.89 22.22 -0.41
N LEU A 342 14.95 22.45 -1.33
CA LEU A 342 15.22 22.32 -2.77
C LEU A 342 16.24 23.35 -3.25
N MET A 343 16.17 24.60 -2.78
CA MET A 343 17.17 25.62 -3.08
C MET A 343 18.56 25.21 -2.60
N SER A 344 18.67 24.65 -1.39
CA SER A 344 19.94 24.16 -0.86
C SER A 344 20.51 23.03 -1.72
N LEU A 345 19.68 22.07 -2.14
CA LEU A 345 20.09 20.99 -3.02
C LEU A 345 20.58 21.51 -4.38
N CYS A 346 19.79 22.36 -5.02
CA CYS A 346 20.13 22.91 -6.35
C CYS A 346 21.41 23.75 -6.31
N ALA A 347 21.65 24.50 -5.22
CA ALA A 347 22.88 25.26 -5.03
C ALA A 347 24.12 24.35 -4.93
N VAL A 348 24.01 23.21 -4.24
CA VAL A 348 25.12 22.23 -4.16
C VAL A 348 25.36 21.58 -5.52
N ILE A 349 24.31 21.21 -6.26
CA ILE A 349 24.44 20.67 -7.62
C ILE A 349 25.19 21.68 -8.52
N MET A 350 24.82 22.96 -8.45
CA MET A 350 25.46 24.03 -9.22
C MET A 350 26.93 24.25 -8.84
N GLN A 351 27.26 24.17 -7.55
CA GLN A 351 28.65 24.25 -7.08
C GLN A 351 29.49 23.07 -7.58
N GLN A 352 28.96 21.86 -7.54
CA GLN A 352 29.66 20.66 -8.01
C GLN A 352 29.85 20.68 -9.53
N ALA A 353 28.88 21.22 -10.26
CA ALA A 353 28.95 21.36 -11.72
C ALA A 353 30.01 22.38 -12.17
N SER A 354 30.10 23.53 -11.50
CA SER A 354 31.07 24.59 -11.82
C SER A 354 32.51 24.19 -11.52
N GLN A 355 32.75 23.29 -10.56
CA GLN A 355 34.09 22.75 -10.27
C GLN A 355 34.66 21.85 -11.38
N SER A 356 33.87 21.46 -12.37
CA SER A 356 34.31 20.66 -13.53
C SER A 356 34.79 21.50 -14.72
N SER A 357 34.65 22.84 -14.66
CA SER A 357 34.98 23.76 -15.76
C SER A 357 36.40 24.29 -15.67
#